data_AF-A0A1A6FYL5-F1
#
_entry.id   AF-A0A1A6FYL5-F1
#
_cell.length_a   1.000
_cell.length_b   1.000
_cell.length_c   1.000
_cell.angle_alpha   90.00
_cell.angle_beta   90.00
_cell.angle_gamma   90.00
#
_symmetry.space_group_name_H-M   'P 1'
#
loop_
_entity.id
_entity.type
_entity.pdbx_description
1 polymer ?
#
loop_
_entity_poly.entity_id
_entity_poly.type
_entity_poly.pdbx_seq_one_letter_code
_entity_poly.pdbx_strand_id
1 'polypeptide(L)' 'KRICLGEGIARNELFLFFTTILQNFSVSSSVAPKDIDLSPKESGIGKVPQTYQISFLAR' A
#
# COMPACT_ATOMS: atom_id res chain seq x y z
N LYS A 1 -10.55 26.68 0.50
CA LYS A 1 -11.24 25.46 1.00
C LYS A 1 -11.41 24.48 -0.17
N ARG A 2 -10.36 23.73 -0.53
CA ARG A 2 -10.40 22.71 -1.61
C ARG A 2 -10.17 21.35 -0.97
N ILE A 3 -11.25 20.77 -0.45
CA ILE A 3 -11.23 19.39 0.05
C ILE A 3 -11.31 18.44 -1.14
N CYS A 4 -10.74 17.25 -1.02
CA CYS A 4 -10.88 16.23 -2.04
C CYS A 4 -12.36 15.84 -2.14
N LEU A 5 -12.99 16.07 -3.30
CA LEU A 5 -14.39 15.70 -3.54
C LEU A 5 -14.61 14.19 -3.33
N GLY A 6 -13.59 13.39 -3.60
CA GLY A 6 -13.60 11.93 -3.44
C GLY A 6 -13.11 11.43 -2.08
N GLU A 7 -12.97 12.27 -1.04
CA GLU A 7 -12.41 11.82 0.25
C GLU A 7 -13.16 10.60 0.84
N GLY A 8 -14.49 10.64 0.85
CA GLY A 8 -15.30 9.53 1.39
C GLY A 8 -15.13 8.24 0.59
N ILE A 9 -15.02 8.34 -0.74
CA ILE A 9 -14.80 7.21 -1.62
C ILE A 9 -13.41 6.62 -1.36
N ALA A 10 -12.36 7.45 -1.39
CA ALA A 10 -10.99 7.01 -1.15
C ALA A 10 -10.83 6.34 0.23
N ARG A 11 -11.48 6.88 1.28
CA ARG A 11 -11.44 6.29 2.62
C ARG A 11 -12.08 4.90 2.65
N ASN A 12 -13.26 4.74 2.04
CA ASN A 12 -13.97 3.47 2.02
C ASN A 12 -13.25 2.43 1.14
N GLU A 13 -12.74 2.84 -0.02
CA GLU A 13 -11.99 1.97 -0.92
C GLU A 13 -10.74 1.44 -0.22
N LEU A 14 -9.91 2.31 0.37
CA LEU A 14 -8.73 1.88 1.11
C LEU A 14 -9.12 0.93 2.24
N PHE A 15 -10.15 1.26 3.02
CA PHE A 15 -10.59 0.40 4.11
C PHE A 15 -10.98 -1.00 3.63
N LEU A 16 -11.87 -1.09 2.63
CA LEU A 16 -12.37 -2.37 2.13
C LEU A 16 -11.26 -3.19 1.47
N PHE A 17 -10.41 -2.57 0.64
CA PHE A 17 -9.29 -3.27 0.01
C PHE A 17 -8.30 -3.80 1.04
N PHE A 18 -7.81 -2.95 1.95
CA PHE A 18 -6.82 -3.38 2.93
C PHE A 18 -7.36 -4.44 3.88
N THR A 19 -8.57 -4.26 4.41
CA THR A 19 -9.15 -5.21 5.36
C THR A 19 -9.46 -6.54 4.69
N THR A 20 -10.06 -6.55 3.49
CA THR A 20 -10.38 -7.79 2.77
C THR A 20 -9.12 -8.60 2.44
N ILE A 21 -8.06 -7.93 1.98
CA ILE A 21 -6.78 -8.58 1.69
C ILE A 21 -6.18 -9.18 2.97
N LEU A 22 -6.09 -8.40 4.05
CA LEU A 22 -5.46 -8.83 5.30
C LEU A 22 -6.28 -9.88 6.08
N GLN A 23 -7.60 -9.93 5.87
CA GLN A 23 -8.47 -10.94 6.46
C GLN A 23 -8.26 -12.32 5.81
N ASN A 24 -8.06 -12.37 4.49
CA ASN A 24 -7.97 -13.62 3.73
C ASN A 24 -6.51 -14.07 3.50
N PHE A 25 -5.56 -13.15 3.49
CA PHE A 25 -4.16 -13.43 3.15
C PHE A 25 -3.19 -12.93 4.22
N SER A 26 -2.15 -13.71 4.47
CA SER A 26 -0.94 -13.28 5.16
C SER A 26 0.04 -12.74 4.13
N VAL A 27 0.44 -11.48 4.28
CA VAL A 27 1.38 -10.82 3.38
C VAL A 27 2.80 -11.13 3.84
N SER A 28 3.63 -11.62 2.91
CA SER A 28 5.05 -11.89 3.14
C SER A 28 5.90 -11.20 2.07
N SER A 29 7.15 -10.91 2.41
CA SER A 29 8.13 -10.32 1.49
C SER A 29 9.33 -11.25 1.37
N SER A 30 9.95 -11.29 0.19
CA SER A 30 11.24 -11.99 0.02
C SER A 30 12.39 -11.27 0.73
N VAL A 31 12.21 -9.98 1.04
CA VAL A 31 13.21 -9.12 1.69
C VAL A 31 12.83 -8.96 3.16
N ALA A 32 13.83 -8.99 4.05
CA ALA A 32 13.61 -8.79 5.47
C ALA A 32 13.01 -7.39 5.75
N PRO A 33 12.05 -7.23 6.68
CA PRO A 33 11.39 -5.95 6.93
C PRO A 33 12.33 -4.78 7.26
N LYS A 34 13.51 -5.08 7.83
CA LYS A 34 14.53 -4.09 8.19
C LYS A 34 15.33 -3.56 6.99
N ASP A 35 15.33 -4.30 5.89
CA ASP A 35 16.09 -4.00 4.68
C ASP A 35 15.21 -3.34 3.59
N ILE A 36 13.92 -3.14 3.89
CA ILE A 36 12.99 -2.46 2.98
C ILE A 36 13.29 -0.97 3.01
N ASP A 37 13.83 -0.45 1.92
CA ASP A 37 14.01 0.98 1.74
C ASP A 37 12.66 1.67 1.42
N LEU A 38 12.29 2.64 2.24
CA LEU A 38 11.07 3.43 2.09
C LEU A 38 11.32 4.74 1.32
N SER A 39 12.57 4.97 0.88
CA SER A 39 12.91 6.13 0.07
C SER A 39 12.16 6.07 -1.27
N PRO A 40 11.57 7.18 -1.74
CA PRO A 40 10.87 7.19 -3.01
C PRO A 40 11.85 6.95 -4.17
N LYS A 41 11.42 6.15 -5.16
CA LYS A 41 12.19 5.94 -6.40
C LYS A 41 12.33 7.23 -7.20
N GLU A 42 11.24 8.01 -7.24
CA GLU A 42 11.20 9.32 -7.86
C GLU A 42 10.33 10.26 -7.03
N SER A 43 10.74 11.53 -6.95
CA SER A 43 10.01 12.59 -6.26
C SER A 43 9.82 13.77 -7.21
N GLY A 44 8.78 13.70 -8.03
CA GLY A 44 8.34 14.76 -8.93
C GLY A 44 7.01 15.34 -8.48
N ILE A 45 5.94 15.07 -9.25
CA ILE A 45 4.55 15.45 -8.92
C ILE A 45 3.99 14.60 -7.76
N GLY A 46 4.56 13.41 -7.53
CA GLY A 46 4.24 12.53 -6.41
C GLY A 46 5.49 11.77 -5.95
N LYS A 47 5.39 11.15 -4.77
CA LYS A 47 6.41 10.23 -4.26
C LYS A 47 6.02 8.82 -4.69
N VAL A 48 6.78 8.26 -5.62
CA VAL A 48 6.54 6.90 -6.11
C VAL A 48 7.37 5.93 -5.26
N PRO A 49 6.78 4.86 -4.68
CA PRO A 49 7.55 3.87 -3.95
C PRO A 49 8.51 3.13 -4.87
N GLN A 50 9.55 2.53 -4.30
CA GLN A 50 10.41 1.61 -5.04
C GLN A 50 9.63 0.38 -5.52
N THR A 51 10.14 -0.26 -6.57
CA THR A 51 9.58 -1.52 -7.05
C THR A 51 9.85 -2.61 -6.02
N TYR A 52 8.80 -3.21 -5.48
CA TYR A 52 8.89 -4.28 -4.48
C TYR A 52 8.13 -5.52 -4.95
N GLN A 53 8.46 -6.67 -4.37
CA GLN A 53 7.74 -7.93 -4.57
C GLN A 53 7.24 -8.44 -3.23
N ILE A 54 5.96 -8.82 -3.19
CA ILE A 54 5.31 -9.44 -2.04
C ILE A 54 4.58 -10.70 -2.49
N SER A 55 4.35 -11.61 -1.56
CA SER A 55 3.58 -12.83 -1.76
C SER A 55 2.37 -12.84 -0.83
N PHE A 56 1.22 -13.22 -1.38
CA PHE A 56 -0.02 -13.40 -0.65
C PHE A 56 -0.21 -14.88 -0.36
N LEU A 57 -0.12 -15.25 0.92
CA LEU A 57 -0.33 -16.62 1.38
C LEU A 57 -1.75 -16.72 1.95
N ALA A 58 -2.61 -17.58 1.38
CA ALA A 58 -3.97 -17.76 1.89
C ALA A 58 -3.94 -18.22 3.36
N ARG A 59 -4.83 -17.66 4.17
CA ARG A 59 -4.99 -18.01 5.59
C ARG A 59 -5.93 -19.19 5.77
#